data_AF-M1Z3L2-F1
#
_entry.id   AF-M1Z3L2-F1
#
_cell.length_a   1.000
_cell.length_b   1.000
_cell.length_c   1.000
_cell.angle_alpha   90.00
_cell.angle_beta   90.00
_cell.angle_gamma   90.00
#
_symmetry.space_group_name_H-M   'P 1'
#
loop_
_entity.id
_entity.type
_entity.pdbx_description
1 polymer ?
#
loop_
_entity_poly.entity_id
_entity_poly.type
_entity_poly.pdbx_seq_one_letter_code
_entity_poly.pdbx_strand_id
1 'polypeptide(L)' 'MDCFECGNCKENQPTYYCLAKNEVVINKNYQPSEKSRTGWKKGSKNYESHRRQWRKEVEV' A
#
# COMPACT_ATOMS: atom_id res chain seq x y z
N MET A 1 10.77 -14.62 26.27
CA MET A 1 10.10 -13.43 25.71
C MET A 1 8.73 -13.89 25.30
N ASP A 2 7.71 -13.45 26.04
CA ASP A 2 6.33 -13.89 25.82
C ASP A 2 5.79 -13.29 24.54
N CYS A 3 5.34 -14.16 23.63
CA CYS A 3 4.67 -13.73 22.43
C CYS A 3 3.22 -13.38 22.78
N PHE A 4 2.78 -12.16 22.47
CA PHE A 4 1.39 -11.73 22.68
C PHE A 4 0.40 -12.27 21.64
N GLU A 5 0.82 -13.19 20.78
CA GLU A 5 -0.01 -13.83 19.73
C GLU A 5 -0.79 -12.87 18.82
N CYS A 6 -0.34 -11.60 18.70
CA CYS A 6 -1.00 -10.54 17.94
C CYS A 6 -1.14 -10.80 16.42
N GLY A 7 -0.57 -11.87 15.88
CA GLY A 7 -0.73 -12.26 14.48
C GLY A 7 0.04 -11.44 13.44
N ASN A 8 0.58 -10.27 13.80
CA ASN A 8 1.27 -9.34 12.89
C ASN A 8 2.39 -9.98 12.06
N CYS A 9 3.14 -10.94 12.62
CA CYS A 9 4.22 -11.63 11.92
C CYS A 9 3.75 -12.65 10.88
N LYS A 10 2.46 -13.00 10.86
CA LYS A 10 1.84 -13.93 9.90
C LYS A 10 1.30 -13.21 8.67
N GLU A 11 1.14 -11.89 8.73
CA GLU A 11 0.75 -11.10 7.58
C GLU A 11 1.93 -10.93 6.61
N ASN A 12 1.64 -10.90 5.32
CA ASN A 12 2.65 -10.64 4.28
C ASN A 12 2.96 -9.14 4.14
N GLN A 13 3.18 -8.46 5.27
CA GLN A 13 3.62 -7.07 5.32
C GLN A 13 5.15 -7.02 5.29
N PRO A 14 5.78 -6.03 4.63
CA PRO A 14 7.24 -5.90 4.56
C PRO A 14 7.86 -5.57 5.93
N THR A 15 7.10 -4.88 6.79
CA THR A 15 7.48 -4.53 8.16
C THR A 15 6.26 -4.64 9.05
N TYR A 16 6.43 -5.04 10.31
CA TYR A 16 5.34 -5.10 11.27
C TYR A 16 5.80 -4.67 12.66
N TYR A 17 4.88 -4.20 13.49
CA TYR A 17 5.18 -3.85 14.89
C TYR A 17 5.04 -5.08 15.79
N CYS A 18 6.07 -5.38 16.59
CA CYS A 18 6.05 -6.47 17.55
C CYS A 18 5.89 -5.94 18.97
N LEU A 19 4.71 -6.14 19.58
CA LEU A 19 4.42 -5.71 20.95
C LEU A 19 5.39 -6.33 21.98
N ALA A 20 5.78 -7.59 21.78
CA ALA A 20 6.71 -8.29 22.68
C ALA A 20 8.12 -7.68 22.69
N LYS A 21 8.51 -7.06 21.58
CA LYS A 21 9.82 -6.41 21.43
C LYS A 21 9.75 -4.88 21.51
N ASN A 22 8.52 -4.33 21.48
CA ASN A 22 8.24 -2.91 21.43
C ASN A 22 9.00 -2.18 20.31
N GLU A 23 9.10 -2.81 19.13
CA GLU A 23 9.84 -2.28 17.98
C GLU A 23 9.18 -2.63 16.64
N VAL A 24 9.56 -1.91 15.59
CA VAL A 24 9.23 -2.28 14.21
C VAL A 24 10.24 -3.30 13.70
N VAL A 25 9.75 -4.46 13.27
CA VAL A 25 10.56 -5.58 12.77
C VAL A 25 10.43 -5.67 11.25
N ILE A 26 11.56 -5.88 10.57
CA ILE A 26 11.60 -6.16 9.13
C ILE A 26 11.20 -7.62 8.90
N ASN A 27 10.21 -7.85 8.04
CA ASN A 27 9.72 -9.20 7.76
C ASN A 27 10.63 -9.92 6.77
N LYS A 28 11.39 -10.92 7.26
CA LYS A 28 12.28 -11.75 6.44
C LYS A 28 11.52 -12.67 5.46
N ASN A 29 10.26 -12.97 5.74
CA ASN A 29 9.43 -13.86 4.94
C ASN A 29 8.51 -13.09 3.98
N TYR A 30 8.69 -11.78 3.85
CA TYR A 30 7.90 -10.97 2.93
C TYR A 30 8.07 -11.48 1.50
N GLN A 31 6.95 -11.87 0.89
CA GLN A 31 6.88 -12.26 -0.52
C GLN A 31 6.21 -11.11 -1.28
N PRO A 32 6.95 -10.32 -2.07
CA PRO A 32 6.35 -9.28 -2.88
C PRO A 32 5.27 -9.88 -3.79
N SER A 33 4.02 -9.49 -3.60
CA SER A 33 2.95 -9.81 -4.55
C SER A 33 2.83 -8.70 -5.58
N GLU A 34 2.67 -9.09 -6.84
CA GLU A 34 2.28 -8.13 -7.88
C GLU A 34 0.92 -7.54 -7.49
N LYS A 35 0.91 -6.23 -7.26
CA LYS A 35 -0.35 -5.51 -7.08
C LYS A 35 -1.07 -5.55 -8.42
N SER A 36 -2.11 -6.37 -8.54
CA SER A 36 -3.03 -6.32 -9.68
C SER A 36 -3.77 -4.98 -9.64
N ARG A 37 -3.21 -3.99 -10.33
CA ARG A 37 -3.83 -2.68 -10.52
C ARG A 37 -4.85 -2.82 -11.65
N THR A 38 -6.00 -3.41 -11.36
CA THR A 38 -7.17 -3.35 -12.24
C THR A 38 -7.78 -1.96 -12.16
N GLY A 39 -7.19 -1.02 -12.91
CA GLY A 39 -7.73 0.32 -13.11
C GLY A 39 -6.80 1.48 -12.71
N TRP A 40 -7.15 2.65 -13.24
CA TRP A 40 -6.51 3.94 -12.96
C TRP A 40 -6.74 4.35 -11.50
N LYS A 41 -5.72 4.28 -10.64
CA LYS A 41 -5.76 4.93 -9.31
C LYS A 41 -5.01 6.26 -9.33
N LYS A 42 -5.70 7.32 -9.75
CA LYS A 42 -5.38 8.74 -9.49
C LYS A 42 -6.67 9.55 -9.63
N GLY A 43 -7.26 9.94 -8.49
CA GLY A 43 -8.42 10.85 -8.43
C GLY A 43 -9.70 10.30 -9.06
N SER A 44 -10.79 11.05 -8.94
CA SER A 44 -12.01 10.75 -9.69
C SER A 44 -11.73 10.91 -11.19
N LYS A 45 -12.38 10.11 -12.04
CA LYS A 45 -12.28 10.23 -13.50
C LYS A 45 -12.59 11.67 -13.96
N ASN A 46 -13.60 12.29 -13.33
CA ASN A 46 -14.00 13.67 -13.60
C ASN A 46 -12.89 14.67 -13.24
N TYR A 47 -12.18 14.46 -12.12
CA TYR A 47 -11.04 15.30 -11.74
C TYR A 47 -9.89 15.20 -12.76
N GLU A 48 -9.56 13.99 -13.21
CA GLU A 48 -8.49 13.78 -14.19
C GLU A 48 -8.86 14.36 -15.56
N SER A 49 -10.11 14.20 -16.02
CA SER A 49 -10.60 14.83 -17.25
C SER A 49 -10.52 16.36 -17.16
N HIS A 50 -10.99 16.94 -16.06
CA HIS A 50 -10.97 18.40 -15.86
C HIS A 50 -9.54 18.95 -15.79
N ARG A 51 -8.62 18.25 -15.10
CA ARG A 51 -7.20 18.63 -15.03
C ARG A 51 -6.56 18.68 -16.42
N ARG A 52 -6.83 17.67 -17.26
CA ARG A 52 -6.29 17.58 -18.62
C ARG A 52 -6.81 18.68 -19.53
N GLN A 53 -8.11 18.99 -19.42
CA GLN A 53 -8.72 20.09 -20.17
C GLN A 53 -8.12 21.44 -19.74
N TRP A 54 -7.97 21.67 -18.43
CA TRP A 54 -7.37 22.91 -17.90
C TRP A 54 -5.91 23.09 -18.34
N ARG A 55 -5.14 22.01 -18.39
CA ARG A 55 -3.74 22.03 -18.86
C ARG A 55 -3.59 21.98 -20.39
N LYS A 56 -4.69 21.92 -21.14
CA LYS A 56 -4.68 21.76 -22.61
C LYS A 56 -3.86 20.55 -23.08
N GLU A 57 -3.85 19.49 -22.27
CA GLU A 57 -3.17 18.22 -22.61
C GLU A 57 -3.98 17.41 -23.65
N VAL A 58 -5.26 17.77 -23.87
CA VAL A 58 -6.17 17.14 -24.82
C VAL A 58 -6.94 18.25 -25.55
N GLU A 59 -7.02 18.17 -26.88
CA GLU A 59 -7.96 18.97 -27.68
C GLU A 59 -9.35 18.31 -27.58
N VAL A 60 -10.32 19.08 -27.06
CA VAL A 60 -11.74 18.67 -26.98
C VAL A 60 -12.48 19.23 -28.18
#